data_AF-A0A0Q8J2L1-F1
#
_entry.id   AF-A0A0Q8J2L1-F1
#
_cell.length_a   1.000
_cell.length_b   1.000
_cell.length_c   1.000
_cell.angle_alpha   90.00
_cell.angle_beta   90.00
_cell.angle_gamma   90.00
#
_symmetry.space_group_name_H-M   'P 1'
#
loop_
_entity.id
_entity.type
_entity.pdbx_description
1 polymer ?
#
loop_
_entity_poly.entity_id
_entity_poly.type
_entity_poly.pdbx_seq_one_letter_code
_entity_poly.pdbx_strand_id
1 'polypeptide(L)'
;MSPLRRWWTYLLSKRSEVAALDYKDAYMGKVIVDIHRLRSDKAQAMVPLRALHPIHGIDRESALQATRARAQALSARREELLAHGRLDLAALNAIIPSVSQIKVVQDGERWLAFEGNGRLYAMREAFGEDCALLVEVEQYSFARPHKIQRRLRRIRRLNALE
;
A
#
# COMPACT_ATOMS: atom_id res chain seq x y z
N MET A 1 14.06 17.45 10.83
CA MET A 1 14.40 16.51 9.73
C MET A 1 13.22 16.42 8.78
N SER A 2 13.42 16.53 7.46
CA SER A 2 12.28 16.47 6.53
C SER A 2 11.63 15.07 6.50
N PRO A 3 10.32 14.95 6.24
CA PRO A 3 9.62 13.67 6.13
C PRO A 3 10.26 12.75 5.09
N LEU A 4 10.74 13.34 3.99
CA LEU A 4 11.52 12.66 2.96
C LEU A 4 12.79 12.05 3.52
N ARG A 5 13.55 12.76 4.38
CA ARG A 5 14.74 12.20 5.00
C ARG A 5 14.41 11.02 5.91
N ARG A 6 13.35 11.05 6.73
CA ARG A 6 12.92 9.87 7.52
C ARG A 6 12.54 8.69 6.63
N TRP A 7 11.83 8.94 5.53
CA TRP A 7 11.44 7.92 4.56
C TRP A 7 12.65 7.32 3.85
N TRP A 8 13.61 8.16 3.45
CA TRP A 8 14.91 7.74 2.94
C TRP A 8 15.70 6.97 3.98
N THR A 9 15.77 7.40 5.23
CA THR A 9 16.46 6.68 6.31
C THR A 9 15.78 5.35 6.63
N TYR A 10 14.46 5.22 6.47
CA TYR A 10 13.75 3.94 6.59
C TYR A 10 14.04 2.98 5.41
N LEU A 11 14.13 3.52 4.19
CA LEU A 11 14.60 2.77 3.02
C LEU A 11 16.10 2.47 3.05
N LEU A 12 16.90 3.30 3.71
CA LEU A 12 18.36 3.17 3.85
C LEU A 12 18.78 2.44 5.14
N SER A 13 17.96 2.34 6.18
CA SER A 13 18.24 1.51 7.36
C SER A 13 18.17 0.02 7.02
N LYS A 14 17.63 -0.30 5.84
CA LYS A 14 17.70 -1.55 5.11
C LYS A 14 19.05 -1.76 4.37
N ARG A 15 20.12 -1.09 4.80
CA ARG A 15 21.40 -0.97 4.06
C ARG A 15 22.17 -2.26 3.82
N SER A 16 21.96 -3.32 4.60
CA SER A 16 22.46 -4.66 4.27
C SER A 16 21.79 -5.27 3.03
N GLU A 17 20.65 -4.73 2.60
CA GLU A 17 19.90 -5.15 1.39
C GLU A 17 20.28 -4.34 0.14
N VAL A 18 21.02 -3.23 0.28
CA VAL A 18 21.46 -2.41 -0.87
C VAL A 18 22.51 -3.16 -1.72
N ALA A 19 23.22 -4.13 -1.13
CA ALA A 19 24.09 -5.06 -1.85
C ALA A 19 23.32 -6.10 -2.69
N ALA A 20 22.00 -6.24 -2.48
CA ALA A 20 21.12 -7.18 -3.16
C ALA A 20 19.98 -6.48 -3.93
N LEU A 21 20.13 -5.21 -4.28
CA LEU A 21 19.15 -4.46 -5.07
C LEU A 21 19.07 -5.03 -6.50
N ASP A 22 18.10 -5.91 -6.72
CA ASP A 22 17.68 -6.32 -8.05
C ASP A 22 17.08 -5.11 -8.80
N TYR A 23 17.17 -5.12 -10.12
CA TYR A 23 16.64 -4.09 -11.01
C TYR A 23 15.18 -3.73 -10.67
N LYS A 24 14.37 -4.72 -10.28
CA LYS A 24 12.96 -4.51 -9.89
C LYS A 24 12.82 -3.54 -8.71
N ASP A 25 13.69 -3.65 -7.71
CA ASP A 25 13.61 -2.87 -6.47
C ASP A 25 14.07 -1.43 -6.71
N ALA A 26 15.14 -1.26 -7.48
CA ALA A 26 15.61 0.06 -7.91
C ALA A 26 14.57 0.78 -8.77
N TYR A 27 13.94 0.05 -9.71
CA TYR A 27 12.87 0.59 -10.55
C TYR A 27 11.66 1.01 -9.72
N MET A 28 11.21 0.17 -8.79
CA MET A 28 10.11 0.47 -7.89
C MET A 28 10.40 1.71 -7.04
N GLY A 29 11.56 1.79 -6.40
CA GLY A 29 11.96 2.94 -5.59
C GLY A 29 11.94 4.25 -6.39
N LYS A 30 12.49 4.23 -7.61
CA LYS A 30 12.45 5.38 -8.53
C LYS A 30 11.02 5.79 -8.89
N VAL A 31 10.14 4.83 -9.16
CA VAL A 31 8.73 5.10 -9.51
C VAL A 31 7.99 5.71 -8.32
N ILE A 32 8.22 5.23 -7.09
CA ILE A 32 7.59 5.81 -5.89
C ILE A 32 8.07 7.25 -5.67
N VAL A 33 9.37 7.53 -5.85
CA VAL A 33 9.89 8.92 -5.81
C VAL A 33 9.22 9.80 -6.86
N ASP A 34 9.07 9.28 -8.09
CA ASP A 34 8.38 9.99 -9.17
C ASP A 34 6.91 10.26 -8.84
N ILE A 35 6.20 9.30 -8.23
CA ILE A 35 4.81 9.46 -7.78
C ILE A 35 4.71 10.63 -6.79
N HIS A 36 5.58 10.67 -5.79
CA HIS A 36 5.57 11.78 -4.83
C HIS A 36 5.90 13.11 -5.48
N ARG A 37 6.89 13.14 -6.37
CA ARG A 37 7.33 14.38 -7.03
C ARG A 37 6.32 14.93 -8.04
N LEU A 38 5.64 14.05 -8.76
CA LEU A 38 4.81 14.42 -9.92
C LEU A 38 3.32 14.51 -9.59
N ARG A 39 2.89 14.15 -8.37
CA ARG A 39 1.49 14.30 -7.97
C ARG A 39 1.05 15.74 -8.12
N SER A 40 -0.13 15.95 -8.69
CA SER A 40 -0.76 17.25 -8.81
C SER A 40 -1.63 17.55 -7.60
N ASP A 41 -2.23 16.51 -7.01
CA ASP A 41 -3.10 16.64 -5.84
C ASP A 41 -3.16 15.32 -5.06
N LYS A 42 -3.71 15.38 -3.84
CA LYS A 42 -4.04 14.22 -3.01
C LYS A 42 -5.34 14.44 -2.25
N ALA A 43 -6.16 13.39 -2.13
CA ALA A 43 -7.41 13.42 -1.38
C ALA A 43 -7.61 12.13 -0.58
N GLN A 44 -8.41 12.19 0.47
CA GLN A 44 -8.91 10.98 1.14
C GLN A 44 -10.08 10.42 0.33
N ALA A 45 -10.13 9.10 0.18
CA ALA A 45 -11.20 8.41 -0.54
C ALA A 45 -11.56 7.09 0.15
N MET A 46 -12.84 6.73 0.14
CA MET A 46 -13.32 5.41 0.58
C MET A 46 -13.35 4.47 -0.62
N VAL A 47 -12.58 3.40 -0.57
CA VAL A 47 -12.46 2.42 -1.67
C VAL A 47 -12.82 1.02 -1.16
N PRO A 48 -13.63 0.23 -1.88
CA PRO A 48 -13.88 -1.16 -1.50
C PRO A 48 -12.58 -1.97 -1.43
N LEU A 49 -12.40 -2.79 -0.40
CA LEU A 49 -11.18 -3.59 -0.20
C LEU A 49 -10.85 -4.45 -1.43
N ARG A 50 -11.87 -5.07 -2.05
CA ARG A 50 -11.73 -5.83 -3.30
C ARG A 50 -11.16 -5.05 -4.50
N ALA A 51 -11.29 -3.71 -4.50
CA ALA A 51 -10.81 -2.85 -5.58
C ALA A 51 -9.39 -2.30 -5.31
N LEU A 52 -8.81 -2.54 -4.13
CA LEU A 52 -7.43 -2.18 -3.79
C LEU A 52 -6.49 -3.29 -4.21
N HIS A 53 -5.49 -2.98 -5.05
CA HIS A 53 -4.50 -3.94 -5.53
C HIS A 53 -3.08 -3.52 -5.15
N PRO A 54 -2.27 -4.42 -4.55
CA PRO A 54 -0.89 -4.10 -4.20
C PRO A 54 -0.03 -3.96 -5.46
N ILE A 55 1.02 -3.14 -5.44
CA ILE A 55 1.94 -3.07 -6.58
C ILE A 55 3.07 -4.12 -6.52
N HIS A 56 3.29 -4.73 -5.36
CA HIS A 56 4.33 -5.74 -5.11
C HIS A 56 3.89 -6.70 -3.98
N GLY A 57 4.50 -7.90 -3.94
CA GLY A 57 4.30 -8.90 -2.89
C GLY A 57 4.98 -8.58 -1.56
N ILE A 58 4.76 -9.41 -0.54
CA ILE A 58 5.50 -9.33 0.72
C ILE A 58 6.46 -10.51 0.78
N ASP A 59 7.74 -10.24 0.51
CA ASP A 59 8.71 -11.31 0.28
C ASP A 59 9.67 -11.51 1.48
N ARG A 60 9.64 -10.61 2.46
CA ARG A 60 10.60 -10.59 3.57
C ARG A 60 9.96 -11.12 4.84
N GLU A 61 10.65 -12.02 5.54
CA GLU A 61 10.14 -12.68 6.75
C GLU A 61 9.65 -11.69 7.81
N SER A 62 10.41 -10.63 8.10
CA SER A 62 9.99 -9.59 9.06
C SER A 62 8.72 -8.85 8.63
N ALA A 63 8.55 -8.62 7.32
CA ALA A 63 7.36 -8.00 6.77
C ALA A 63 6.15 -8.97 6.76
N LEU A 64 6.40 -10.26 6.54
CA LEU A 64 5.38 -11.32 6.66
C LEU A 64 4.88 -11.42 8.10
N GLN A 65 5.77 -11.49 9.09
CA GLN A 65 5.40 -11.55 10.50
C GLN A 65 4.58 -10.34 10.94
N ALA A 66 5.03 -9.13 10.56
CA ALA A 66 4.28 -7.91 10.84
C ALA A 66 2.92 -7.86 10.14
N THR A 67 2.77 -8.53 9.00
CA THR A 67 1.49 -8.62 8.27
C THR A 67 0.55 -9.61 8.94
N ARG A 68 1.05 -10.79 9.34
CA ARG A 68 0.29 -11.79 10.10
C ARG A 68 -0.22 -11.24 11.43
N ALA A 69 0.63 -10.53 12.17
CA ALA A 69 0.21 -9.90 13.44
C ALA A 69 -0.92 -8.89 13.23
N ARG A 70 -0.86 -8.10 12.14
CA ARG A 70 -1.94 -7.18 11.76
C ARG A 70 -3.21 -7.93 11.35
N ALA A 71 -3.08 -9.00 10.58
CA ALA A 71 -4.21 -9.83 10.16
C ALA A 71 -4.93 -10.42 11.38
N GLN A 72 -4.19 -10.95 12.36
CA GLN A 72 -4.74 -11.46 13.61
C GLN A 72 -5.50 -10.38 14.40
N ALA A 73 -4.93 -9.18 14.54
CA ALA A 73 -5.58 -8.06 15.22
C ALA A 73 -6.90 -7.63 14.55
N LEU A 74 -6.95 -7.65 13.21
CA LEU A 74 -8.17 -7.39 12.45
C LEU A 74 -9.18 -8.52 12.60
N SER A 75 -8.73 -9.77 12.49
CA SER A 75 -9.57 -10.98 12.60
C SER A 75 -10.26 -11.07 13.96
N ALA A 76 -9.58 -10.67 15.04
CA ALA A 76 -10.16 -10.62 16.39
C ALA A 76 -11.38 -9.67 16.50
N ARG A 77 -11.54 -8.74 15.57
CA ARG A 77 -12.63 -7.76 15.52
C ARG A 77 -13.44 -7.88 14.23
N ARG A 78 -13.37 -9.02 13.54
CA ARG A 78 -13.87 -9.18 12.17
C ARG A 78 -15.36 -8.82 12.04
N GLU A 79 -16.19 -9.38 12.90
CA GLU A 79 -17.64 -9.19 12.84
C GLU A 79 -18.04 -7.73 13.11
N GLU A 80 -17.42 -7.10 14.12
CA GLU A 80 -17.62 -5.68 14.45
C GLU A 80 -17.28 -4.77 13.25
N LEU A 81 -16.13 -5.00 12.62
CA LEU A 81 -15.64 -4.17 11.52
C LEU A 81 -16.48 -4.36 10.26
N LEU A 82 -16.91 -5.59 9.97
CA LEU A 82 -17.81 -5.88 8.86
C LEU A 82 -19.21 -5.28 9.08
N ALA A 83 -19.73 -5.31 10.32
CA ALA A 83 -21.00 -4.67 10.65
C ALA A 83 -20.93 -3.14 10.51
N HIS A 84 -19.77 -2.53 10.82
CA HIS A 84 -19.57 -1.09 10.60
C HIS A 84 -19.48 -0.73 9.10
N GLY A 85 -19.01 -1.65 8.25
CA GLY A 85 -18.97 -1.49 6.80
C GLY A 85 -17.91 -0.52 6.27
N ARG A 86 -17.12 0.10 7.15
CA ARG A 86 -16.05 1.02 6.79
C ARG A 86 -14.87 0.94 7.76
N LEU A 87 -13.68 1.24 7.27
CA LEU A 87 -12.44 1.38 8.02
C LEU A 87 -11.76 2.70 7.64
N ASP A 88 -11.93 3.71 8.49
CA ASP A 88 -11.20 4.97 8.34
C ASP A 88 -9.75 4.87 8.84
N LEU A 89 -8.96 5.90 8.57
CA LEU A 89 -7.56 5.94 8.97
C LEU A 89 -7.39 5.85 10.50
N ALA A 90 -8.29 6.44 11.28
CA ALA A 90 -8.19 6.43 12.73
C ALA A 90 -8.39 5.02 13.29
N ALA A 91 -9.43 4.32 12.83
CA ALA A 91 -9.71 2.92 13.15
C ALA A 91 -8.56 2.00 12.72
N LEU A 92 -8.04 2.17 11.50
CA LEU A 92 -6.88 1.41 11.03
C LEU A 92 -5.63 1.66 11.88
N ASN A 93 -5.37 2.90 12.29
CA ASN A 93 -4.20 3.21 13.12
C ASN A 93 -4.34 2.66 14.54
N ALA A 94 -5.56 2.64 15.09
CA ALA A 94 -5.83 2.06 16.40
C ALA A 94 -5.62 0.53 16.43
N ILE A 95 -5.98 -0.17 15.36
CA ILE A 95 -5.89 -1.64 15.31
C ILE A 95 -4.54 -2.11 14.77
N ILE A 96 -4.07 -1.51 13.66
CA ILE A 96 -2.89 -1.94 12.91
C ILE A 96 -1.93 -0.77 12.63
N PRO A 97 -1.25 -0.20 13.63
CA PRO A 97 -0.44 1.01 13.48
C PRO A 97 0.63 0.90 12.37
N SER A 98 0.86 2.02 11.68
CA SER A 98 1.79 2.15 10.57
C SER A 98 2.28 3.59 10.48
N VAL A 99 3.53 3.73 10.04
CA VAL A 99 4.16 5.04 9.74
C VAL A 99 3.61 5.69 8.47
N SER A 100 2.85 4.97 7.66
CA SER A 100 2.26 5.47 6.40
C SER A 100 0.82 5.00 6.22
N GLN A 101 0.00 5.88 5.62
CA GLN A 101 -1.33 5.56 5.13
C GLN A 101 -1.24 4.60 3.92
N ILE A 102 -2.35 3.96 3.57
CA ILE A 102 -2.46 3.27 2.29
C ILE A 102 -2.60 4.35 1.22
N LYS A 103 -1.62 4.44 0.32
CA LYS A 103 -1.61 5.45 -0.75
C LYS A 103 -1.78 4.79 -2.09
N VAL A 104 -2.66 5.37 -2.90
CA VAL A 104 -3.13 4.73 -4.13
C VAL A 104 -3.09 5.66 -5.32
N VAL A 105 -3.03 5.05 -6.50
CA VAL A 105 -3.34 5.69 -7.77
C VAL A 105 -4.50 4.93 -8.41
N GLN A 106 -5.54 5.63 -8.83
CA GLN A 106 -6.67 5.02 -9.54
C GLN A 106 -6.21 4.55 -10.94
N ASP A 107 -6.67 3.35 -11.33
CA ASP A 107 -6.36 2.69 -12.58
C ASP A 107 -7.61 1.99 -13.15
N GLY A 108 -8.42 2.73 -13.91
CA GLY A 108 -9.76 2.27 -14.30
C GLY A 108 -10.66 2.12 -13.07
N GLU A 109 -11.22 0.92 -12.89
CA GLU A 109 -12.04 0.57 -11.71
C GLU A 109 -11.22 0.02 -10.53
N ARG A 110 -9.89 0.05 -10.63
CA ARG A 110 -8.97 -0.45 -9.60
C ARG A 110 -8.20 0.69 -8.96
N TRP A 111 -7.68 0.45 -7.77
CA TRP A 111 -6.77 1.37 -7.09
C TRP A 111 -5.47 0.65 -6.76
N LEU A 112 -4.36 1.12 -7.35
CA LEU A 112 -3.05 0.51 -7.17
C LEU A 112 -2.36 1.11 -5.94
N ALA A 113 -2.21 0.32 -4.88
CA ALA A 113 -1.55 0.69 -3.65
C ALA A 113 -0.02 0.66 -3.82
N PHE A 114 0.59 1.84 -3.84
CA PHE A 114 2.04 1.99 -3.94
C PHE A 114 2.72 2.15 -2.57
N GLU A 115 1.95 2.46 -1.52
CA GLU A 115 2.36 2.40 -0.12
C GLU A 115 1.25 1.75 0.71
N GLY A 116 1.63 1.16 1.85
CA GLY A 116 0.68 0.49 2.74
C GLY A 116 0.34 -0.96 2.37
N ASN A 117 1.11 -1.60 1.48
CA ASN A 117 0.87 -2.99 1.04
C ASN A 117 0.73 -3.98 2.22
N GLY A 118 1.55 -3.87 3.28
CA GLY A 118 1.42 -4.70 4.48
C GLY A 118 0.06 -4.61 5.17
N ARG A 119 -0.57 -3.43 5.20
CA ARG A 119 -1.94 -3.29 5.71
C ARG A 119 -2.95 -3.90 4.74
N LEU A 120 -2.77 -3.70 3.45
CA LEU A 120 -3.65 -4.27 2.42
C LEU A 120 -3.68 -5.80 2.48
N TYR A 121 -2.51 -6.44 2.53
CA TYR A 121 -2.42 -7.90 2.67
C TYR A 121 -3.04 -8.39 3.99
N ALA A 122 -2.79 -7.71 5.11
CA ALA A 122 -3.40 -8.07 6.39
C ALA A 122 -4.94 -7.98 6.36
N MET A 123 -5.50 -6.94 5.73
CA MET A 123 -6.94 -6.80 5.56
C MET A 123 -7.51 -7.90 4.66
N ARG A 124 -6.84 -8.24 3.56
CA ARG A 124 -7.28 -9.35 2.69
C ARG A 124 -7.27 -10.69 3.41
N GLU A 125 -6.25 -10.95 4.23
CA GLU A 125 -6.17 -12.15 5.05
C GLU A 125 -7.31 -12.21 6.09
N ALA A 126 -7.62 -11.09 6.74
CA ALA A 126 -8.66 -11.04 7.78
C ALA A 126 -10.11 -11.06 7.23
N PHE A 127 -10.36 -10.39 6.10
CA PHE A 127 -11.71 -10.16 5.60
C PHE A 127 -12.05 -10.95 4.32
N GLY A 128 -11.05 -11.44 3.60
CA GLY A 128 -11.17 -12.07 2.28
C GLY A 128 -10.90 -11.08 1.13
N GLU A 129 -10.45 -11.61 -0.01
CA GLU A 129 -10.07 -10.78 -1.17
C GLU A 129 -11.26 -10.07 -1.82
N ASP A 130 -12.44 -10.69 -1.84
CA ASP A 130 -13.65 -10.15 -2.47
C ASP A 130 -14.48 -9.25 -1.54
N CYS A 131 -13.94 -8.89 -0.37
CA CYS A 131 -14.65 -8.14 0.64
C CYS A 131 -15.05 -6.73 0.15
N ALA A 132 -16.31 -6.36 0.42
CA ALA A 132 -16.88 -5.07 0.05
C ALA A 132 -16.55 -3.93 1.05
N LEU A 133 -15.89 -4.25 2.17
CA LEU A 133 -15.56 -3.32 3.24
C LEU A 133 -14.87 -2.07 2.67
N LEU A 134 -15.41 -0.89 2.97
CA LEU A 134 -14.84 0.36 2.48
C LEU A 134 -13.63 0.74 3.32
N VAL A 135 -12.51 1.05 2.69
CA VAL A 135 -11.26 1.40 3.35
C VAL A 135 -10.87 2.81 2.92
N GLU A 136 -10.56 3.66 3.90
CA GLU A 136 -10.04 5.01 3.64
C GLU A 136 -8.58 4.94 3.16
N VAL A 137 -8.30 5.62 2.05
CA VAL A 137 -6.99 5.68 1.42
C VAL A 137 -6.63 7.10 0.99
N GLU A 138 -5.33 7.40 0.91
CA GLU A 138 -4.82 8.65 0.32
C GLU A 138 -4.66 8.45 -1.20
N GLN A 139 -5.59 8.96 -1.99
CA GLN A 139 -5.56 8.88 -3.45
C GLN A 139 -4.75 10.02 -4.06
N TYR A 140 -3.78 9.68 -4.92
CA TYR A 140 -2.94 10.65 -5.62
C TYR A 140 -3.44 10.85 -7.06
N SER A 141 -3.53 12.12 -7.45
CA SER A 141 -3.93 12.55 -8.78
C SER A 141 -2.75 13.19 -9.53
N PHE A 142 -2.77 13.12 -10.86
CA PHE A 142 -1.66 13.58 -11.71
C PHE A 142 -2.19 14.25 -12.97
N ALA A 143 -1.47 15.25 -13.47
CA ALA A 143 -1.75 15.86 -14.78
C ALA A 143 -1.64 14.87 -15.95
N ARG A 144 -0.84 13.80 -15.82
CA ARG A 144 -0.64 12.75 -16.83
C ARG A 144 -0.74 11.36 -16.20
N PRO A 145 -1.95 10.92 -15.78
CA PRO A 145 -2.13 9.72 -14.96
C PRO A 145 -1.67 8.44 -15.67
N HIS A 146 -1.90 8.35 -16.98
CA HIS A 146 -1.49 7.21 -17.82
C HIS A 146 0.02 6.89 -17.74
N LYS A 147 0.89 7.89 -17.52
CA LYS A 147 2.34 7.66 -17.38
C LYS A 147 2.68 6.97 -16.07
N ILE A 148 1.96 7.31 -15.00
CA ILE A 148 2.13 6.72 -13.66
C ILE A 148 1.51 5.32 -13.63
N GLN A 149 0.27 5.19 -14.10
CA GLN A 149 -0.42 3.90 -14.22
C GLN A 149 0.43 2.88 -14.99
N ARG A 150 0.99 3.25 -16.16
CA ARG A 150 1.88 2.38 -16.94
C ARG A 150 3.12 1.91 -16.15
N ARG A 151 3.70 2.78 -15.31
CA ARG A 151 4.86 2.43 -14.48
C ARG A 151 4.45 1.48 -13.35
N LEU A 152 3.31 1.71 -12.70
CA LEU A 152 2.77 0.84 -11.66
C LEU A 152 2.42 -0.55 -12.21
N ARG A 153 1.74 -0.64 -13.35
CA ARG A 153 1.49 -1.92 -14.05
C ARG A 153 2.80 -2.64 -14.43
N ARG A 154 3.84 -1.89 -14.82
CA ARG A 154 5.17 -2.49 -15.06
C ARG A 154 5.77 -3.08 -13.77
N ILE A 155 5.64 -2.41 -12.63
CA ILE A 155 6.09 -2.99 -11.34
C ILE A 155 5.29 -4.26 -11.04
N ARG A 156 3.97 -4.24 -11.22
CA ARG A 156 3.12 -5.41 -11.00
C ARG A 156 3.54 -6.62 -11.84
N ARG A 157 3.80 -6.41 -13.15
CA ARG A 157 4.35 -7.47 -14.03
C ARG A 157 5.71 -7.98 -13.57
N LEU A 158 6.62 -7.11 -13.13
CA LEU A 158 7.92 -7.51 -12.58
C LEU A 158 7.79 -8.30 -11.26
N ASN A 159 6.64 -8.22 -10.59
CA ASN A 159 6.32 -8.95 -9.37
C ASN A 159 5.31 -10.09 -9.61
N ALA A 160 5.08 -10.49 -10.86
CA ALA A 160 4.14 -11.56 -11.23
C ALA A 160 2.70 -11.36 -10.68
N LEU A 161 2.25 -10.11 -10.58
CA LEU A 161 0.90 -9.75 -10.13
C LEU A 161 -0.08 -9.44 -11.29
N GLU A 162 0.41 -9.47 -12.53
CA GLU A 162 -0.27 -9.25 -13.80
C GLU A 162 0.38 -10.06 -14.92
#